data_AF-G7W0G1-F1
#
_entry.id   AF-G7W0G1-F1
#
_cell.length_a   1.000
_cell.length_b   1.000
_cell.length_c   1.000
_cell.angle_alpha   90.00
_cell.angle_beta   90.00
_cell.angle_gamma   90.00
#
_symmetry.space_group_name_H-M   'P 1'
#
loop_
_entity.id
_entity.type
_entity.pdbx_description
1 polymer ?
#
loop_
_entity_poly.entity_id
_entity_poly.type
_entity_poly.pdbx_seq_one_letter_code
_entity_poly.pdbx_strand_id
1 'polypeptide(L)'
;MSSKSLEERVELLEYYNVLMRDFAVDPETYVLWDYIMSEHLNGAQGNQLLEVLKNHYTKLKIALEKEERLPGTSYLYEDLINVVKSFGKPASERTAYSILLRASKLPEFHLYSKYL
;
A
#
# COMPACT_ATOMS: atom_id res chain seq x y z
N MET A 1 -4.10 8.93 25.91
CA MET A 1 -3.40 8.01 25.00
C MET A 1 -3.63 6.61 25.53
N SER A 2 -4.35 5.76 24.79
CA SER A 2 -4.47 4.35 25.17
C SER A 2 -3.07 3.73 25.04
N SER A 3 -2.51 3.24 26.15
CA SER A 3 -1.29 2.45 26.10
C SER A 3 -1.62 1.18 25.32
N LYS A 4 -1.06 1.02 24.11
CA LYS A 4 -1.13 -0.26 23.40
C LYS A 4 -0.70 -1.37 24.35
N SER A 5 -1.38 -2.51 24.30
CA SER A 5 -1.01 -3.65 25.13
C SER A 5 0.38 -4.18 24.70
N LEU A 6 1.02 -4.97 25.55
CA LEU A 6 2.30 -5.59 25.19
C LEU A 6 2.13 -6.51 23.99
N GLU A 7 1.02 -7.24 23.94
CA GLU A 7 0.63 -8.12 22.85
C GLU A 7 0.52 -7.36 21.53
N GLU A 8 -0.21 -6.24 21.49
CA GLU A 8 -0.34 -5.40 20.28
C GLU A 8 1.01 -4.86 19.79
N ARG A 9 1.95 -4.62 20.70
CA ARG A 9 3.31 -4.17 20.35
C ARG A 9 4.16 -5.31 19.80
N VAL A 10 4.03 -6.51 20.35
CA VAL A 10 4.72 -7.70 19.85
C VAL A 10 4.21 -8.07 18.46
N GLU A 11 2.89 -8.11 18.25
CA GLU A 11 2.28 -8.37 16.95
C GLU A 11 2.76 -7.37 15.88
N LEU A 12 2.88 -6.09 16.24
CA LEU A 12 3.42 -5.06 15.36
C LEU A 12 4.88 -5.33 14.97
N LEU A 13 5.71 -5.71 15.94
CA LEU A 13 7.13 -6.02 15.70
C LEU A 13 7.31 -7.29 14.88
N GLU A 14 6.49 -8.31 15.09
CA GLU A 14 6.48 -9.53 14.29
C GLU A 14 6.11 -9.22 12.84
N TYR A 15 5.07 -8.40 12.64
CA TYR A 15 4.69 -7.93 11.31
C TYR A 15 5.84 -7.17 10.63
N TYR A 16 6.51 -6.24 11.34
CA TYR A 16 7.65 -5.52 10.77
C TYR A 16 8.86 -6.39 10.52
N ASN A 17 9.10 -7.43 11.34
CA ASN A 17 10.14 -8.41 11.08
C ASN A 17 9.93 -9.10 9.74
N VAL A 18 8.68 -9.44 9.40
CA VAL A 18 8.34 -10.03 8.09
C VAL A 18 8.66 -9.04 6.97
N LEU A 19 8.20 -7.80 7.06
CA LEU A 19 8.43 -6.78 6.02
C LEU A 19 9.92 -6.46 5.81
N MET A 20 10.69 -6.43 6.92
CA MET A 20 12.13 -6.14 6.87
C MET A 20 12.92 -7.22 6.14
N ARG A 21 12.45 -8.47 6.06
CA ARG A 21 13.17 -9.53 5.35
C ARG A 21 13.28 -9.22 3.86
N ASP A 22 12.17 -8.82 3.25
CA ASP A 22 12.14 -8.42 1.85
C ASP A 22 12.87 -7.10 1.64
N PHE A 23 12.60 -6.12 2.51
CA PHE A 23 13.21 -4.79 2.43
C PHE A 23 14.74 -4.82 2.57
N ALA A 24 15.30 -5.68 3.42
CA ALA A 24 16.75 -5.80 3.60
C ALA A 24 17.46 -6.40 2.37
N VAL A 25 16.75 -7.19 1.56
CA VAL A 25 17.29 -7.77 0.33
C VAL A 25 17.29 -6.74 -0.80
N ASP A 26 16.18 -6.02 -0.96
CA ASP A 26 16.03 -4.99 -2.00
C ASP A 26 15.19 -3.79 -1.52
N PRO A 27 15.82 -2.78 -0.91
CA PRO A 27 15.11 -1.62 -0.39
C PRO A 27 14.36 -0.82 -1.45
N GLU A 28 14.86 -0.82 -2.70
CA GLU A 28 14.26 -0.03 -3.78
C GLU A 28 12.94 -0.64 -4.26
N THR A 29 12.92 -1.95 -4.46
CA THR A 29 11.71 -2.70 -4.83
C THR A 29 10.67 -2.64 -3.72
N TYR A 30 11.09 -2.75 -2.47
CA TYR A 30 10.22 -2.90 -1.32
C TYR A 30 9.94 -1.61 -0.54
N VAL A 31 10.10 -0.45 -1.17
CA VAL A 31 9.89 0.87 -0.54
C VAL A 31 8.47 1.10 0.02
N LEU A 32 7.46 0.31 -0.40
CA LEU A 32 6.13 0.34 0.22
C LEU A 32 6.15 -0.21 1.67
N TRP A 33 7.05 -1.15 1.97
CA TRP A 33 7.27 -1.66 3.32
C TRP A 33 7.83 -0.59 4.24
N ASP A 34 8.76 0.22 3.75
CA ASP A 34 9.26 1.40 4.48
C ASP A 34 8.12 2.35 4.85
N TYR A 35 7.21 2.64 3.91
CA TYR A 35 6.03 3.45 4.19
C TYR A 35 5.12 2.83 5.27
N ILE A 36 4.83 1.54 5.19
CA ILE A 36 4.00 0.83 6.18
C ILE A 36 4.61 0.91 7.58
N MET A 37 5.94 0.74 7.68
CA MET A 37 6.68 0.84 8.94
C MET A 37 6.77 2.27 9.47
N SER A 38 7.08 3.25 8.61
CA SER A 38 7.21 4.66 8.98
C SER A 38 5.88 5.25 9.45
N GLU A 39 4.79 4.78 8.86
CA GLU A 39 3.44 5.15 9.26
C GLU A 39 2.92 4.31 10.43
N HIS A 40 3.72 3.44 11.04
CA HIS A 40 3.26 2.63 12.18
C HIS A 40 1.98 1.83 11.92
N LEU A 41 1.76 1.40 10.66
CA LEU A 41 0.59 0.60 10.31
C LEU A 41 0.75 -0.80 10.88
N ASN A 42 -0.29 -1.31 11.54
CA ASN A 42 -0.31 -2.70 11.99
C ASN A 42 -0.64 -3.65 10.81
N GLY A 43 -0.57 -4.96 11.04
CA GLY A 43 -0.83 -5.95 10.01
C GLY A 43 -2.20 -5.80 9.37
N ALA A 44 -3.24 -5.48 10.14
CA ALA A 44 -4.60 -5.29 9.60
C ALA A 44 -4.67 -4.07 8.66
N GLN A 45 -4.08 -2.94 9.06
CA GLN A 45 -4.05 -1.72 8.26
C GLN A 45 -3.19 -1.88 7.00
N GLY A 46 -2.02 -2.54 7.12
CA GLY A 46 -1.17 -2.86 5.99
C GLY A 46 -1.89 -3.76 4.98
N ASN A 47 -2.61 -4.79 5.46
CA ASN A 47 -3.39 -5.67 4.60
C ASN A 47 -4.55 -4.93 3.90
N GLN A 48 -5.27 -4.05 4.60
CA GLN A 48 -6.33 -3.22 3.99
C GLN A 48 -5.77 -2.32 2.88
N LEU A 49 -4.60 -1.71 3.10
CA LEU A 49 -3.92 -0.91 2.08
C LEU A 49 -3.56 -1.75 0.84
N LEU A 50 -2.97 -2.93 1.07
CA LEU A 50 -2.62 -3.86 0.00
C LEU A 50 -3.84 -4.38 -0.75
N GLU A 51 -4.97 -4.58 -0.07
CA GLU A 51 -6.21 -5.05 -0.68
C GLU A 51 -6.79 -4.00 -1.65
N VAL A 52 -6.80 -2.72 -1.27
CA VAL A 52 -7.16 -1.61 -2.17
C VAL A 52 -6.29 -1.64 -3.42
N LEU A 53 -4.96 -1.76 -3.24
CA LEU A 53 -4.02 -1.85 -4.36
C LEU A 53 -4.26 -3.10 -5.22
N LYS A 54 -4.51 -4.28 -4.64
CA LYS A 54 -4.77 -5.52 -5.39
C LYS A 54 -6.05 -5.43 -6.22
N ASN A 55 -7.10 -4.84 -5.66
CA ASN A 55 -8.39 -4.71 -6.33
C ASN A 55 -8.31 -3.83 -7.58
N HIS A 56 -7.63 -2.68 -7.48
CA HIS A 56 -7.43 -1.78 -8.63
C HIS A 56 -6.45 -2.36 -9.65
N TYR A 57 -5.40 -3.03 -9.19
CA TYR A 57 -4.43 -3.69 -10.07
C TYR A 57 -5.10 -4.79 -10.91
N THR A 58 -6.00 -5.57 -10.30
CA THR A 58 -6.76 -6.62 -10.98
C THR A 58 -7.63 -6.03 -12.10
N LYS A 59 -8.32 -4.91 -11.84
CA LYS A 59 -9.10 -4.21 -12.87
C LYS A 59 -8.22 -3.72 -14.03
N LEU A 60 -7.05 -3.18 -13.72
CA LEU A 60 -6.07 -2.75 -14.73
C LEU A 60 -5.58 -3.93 -15.58
N LYS A 61 -5.26 -5.06 -14.95
CA LYS A 61 -4.83 -6.28 -15.64
C LYS A 61 -5.91 -6.79 -16.60
N ILE A 62 -7.16 -6.87 -16.14
CA ILE A 62 -8.30 -7.31 -16.96
C ILE A 62 -8.50 -6.37 -18.16
N ALA A 63 -8.45 -5.05 -17.95
CA ALA A 63 -8.61 -4.09 -19.04
C ALA A 63 -7.51 -4.25 -20.09
N LEU A 64 -6.26 -4.51 -19.65
CA LEU A 64 -5.14 -4.73 -20.56
C LEU A 64 -5.28 -6.04 -21.35
N GLU A 65 -5.70 -7.12 -20.71
CA GLU A 65 -5.92 -8.43 -21.34
C GLU A 65 -7.05 -8.39 -22.38
N LYS A 66 -8.04 -7.50 -22.19
CA LYS A 66 -9.17 -7.31 -23.10
C LYS A 66 -8.96 -6.22 -24.15
N GLU A 67 -7.78 -5.59 -24.18
CA GLU A 67 -7.49 -4.42 -25.03
C GLU A 67 -8.52 -3.28 -24.84
N GLU A 68 -9.09 -3.18 -23.63
CA GLU A 68 -10.04 -2.14 -23.25
C GLU A 68 -9.30 -0.87 -22.81
N ARG A 69 -10.04 0.25 -22.76
CA ARG A 69 -9.52 1.49 -22.18
C ARG A 69 -9.14 1.27 -20.72
N LEU A 70 -7.93 1.68 -20.35
CA LEU A 70 -7.45 1.58 -18.97
C LEU A 70 -8.36 2.37 -18.01
N PRO A 71 -8.66 1.83 -16.82
CA PRO A 71 -9.44 2.56 -15.83
C PRO A 71 -8.69 3.83 -15.40
N GLY A 72 -9.43 4.91 -15.14
CA GLY A 72 -8.83 6.12 -14.59
C GLY A 72 -8.31 5.91 -13.16
N THR A 73 -7.35 6.72 -12.73
CA THR A 73 -6.77 6.65 -11.38
C THR A 73 -7.61 7.32 -10.30
N SER A 74 -8.64 8.10 -10.65
CA SER A 74 -9.44 8.87 -9.69
C SER A 74 -10.05 7.99 -8.59
N TYR A 75 -10.65 6.86 -8.94
CA TYR A 75 -11.21 5.92 -7.96
C TYR A 75 -10.15 5.28 -7.06
N LEU A 76 -8.97 4.99 -7.60
CA LEU A 76 -7.85 4.47 -6.81
C LEU A 76 -7.38 5.51 -5.79
N TYR A 77 -7.31 6.79 -6.19
CA TYR A 77 -6.91 7.87 -5.29
C TYR A 77 -7.95 8.07 -4.19
N GLU A 78 -9.23 8.07 -4.53
CA GLU A 78 -10.32 8.17 -3.55
C GLU A 78 -10.26 7.02 -2.54
N ASP A 79 -10.10 5.77 -3.00
CA ASP A 79 -10.02 4.60 -2.12
C ASP A 79 -8.76 4.63 -1.23
N LEU A 80 -7.61 5.04 -1.76
CA LEU A 80 -6.38 5.21 -0.98
C LEU A 80 -6.52 6.34 0.05
N ILE A 81 -7.16 7.45 -0.30
CA ILE A 81 -7.43 8.54 0.64
C ILE A 81 -8.35 8.05 1.74
N ASN A 82 -9.41 7.33 1.40
CA ASN A 82 -10.39 6.84 2.37
C ASN A 82 -9.79 5.80 3.32
N VAL A 83 -8.98 4.87 2.81
CA VAL A 83 -8.33 3.85 3.63
C VAL A 83 -7.30 4.49 4.59
N VAL A 84 -6.53 5.48 4.14
CA VAL A 84 -5.58 6.19 5.01
C VAL A 84 -6.31 7.02 6.08
N LYS A 85 -7.43 7.66 5.72
CA LYS A 85 -8.28 8.38 6.70
C LYS A 85 -8.83 7.45 7.77
N SER A 86 -9.25 6.24 7.41
CA SER A 86 -9.79 5.27 8.37
C SER A 86 -8.74 4.83 9.40
N PHE A 87 -7.45 4.94 9.07
CA PHE A 87 -6.34 4.70 9.99
C PHE A 87 -6.08 5.86 10.95
N GLY A 88 -6.83 6.96 10.85
CA GLY A 88 -6.61 8.19 11.62
C GLY A 88 -5.40 8.99 11.13
N LYS A 89 -4.98 8.81 9.87
CA LYS A 89 -3.78 9.44 9.31
C LYS A 89 -4.12 10.59 8.35
N PRO A 90 -3.20 11.56 8.18
CA PRO A 90 -3.34 12.59 7.16
C PRO A 90 -3.40 11.98 5.75
N ALA A 91 -4.55 12.12 5.10
CA ALA A 91 -4.75 11.64 3.74
C ALA A 91 -4.99 12.80 2.77
N SER A 92 -4.28 12.77 1.66
CA SER A 92 -4.35 13.74 0.58
C SER A 92 -4.05 13.04 -0.75
N GLU A 93 -4.29 13.71 -1.87
CA GLU A 93 -3.84 13.22 -3.18
C GLU A 93 -2.33 12.99 -3.21
N ARG A 94 -1.55 13.84 -2.53
CA ARG A 94 -0.10 13.65 -2.40
C ARG A 94 0.23 12.35 -1.67
N THR A 95 -0.53 12.00 -0.62
CA THR A 95 -0.37 10.73 0.10
C THR A 95 -0.71 9.55 -0.81
N ALA A 96 -1.82 9.62 -1.56
CA ALA A 96 -2.23 8.58 -2.51
C ALA A 96 -1.20 8.39 -3.63
N TYR A 97 -0.72 9.47 -4.25
CA TYR A 97 0.35 9.43 -5.25
C TYR A 97 1.63 8.79 -4.69
N SER A 98 2.02 9.20 -3.47
CA SER A 98 3.20 8.68 -2.76
C SER A 98 3.10 7.17 -2.52
N ILE A 99 1.91 6.67 -2.15
CA ILE A 99 1.64 5.22 -2.02
C ILE A 99 1.70 4.54 -3.38
N LEU A 100 1.03 5.09 -4.40
CA LEU A 100 0.98 4.51 -5.75
C LEU A 100 2.37 4.39 -6.36
N LEU A 101 3.21 5.43 -6.22
CA LEU A 101 4.60 5.44 -6.67
C LEU A 101 5.40 4.30 -6.02
N ARG A 102 5.26 4.10 -4.72
CA ARG A 102 5.93 3.03 -3.99
C ARG A 102 5.41 1.65 -4.38
N ALA A 103 4.10 1.52 -4.50
CA ALA A 103 3.46 0.29 -4.95
C ALA A 103 3.92 -0.10 -6.36
N SER A 104 4.09 0.86 -7.27
CA SER A 104 4.53 0.59 -8.65
C SER A 104 5.91 -0.07 -8.77
N LYS A 105 6.75 0.01 -7.71
CA LYS A 105 8.05 -0.66 -7.65
C LYS A 105 7.96 -2.13 -7.24
N LEU A 106 6.87 -2.54 -6.60
CA LEU A 106 6.67 -3.94 -6.24
C LEU A 106 6.42 -4.78 -7.51
N PRO A 107 7.01 -5.97 -7.64
CA PRO A 107 6.86 -6.79 -8.84
C PRO A 107 5.39 -7.17 -9.12
N GLU A 108 4.62 -7.40 -8.07
CA GLU A 108 3.19 -7.73 -8.16
C GLU A 108 2.31 -6.57 -8.64
N PHE A 109 2.82 -5.33 -8.60
CA PHE A 109 2.08 -4.11 -8.95
C PHE A 109 2.75 -3.28 -10.07
N HIS A 110 3.67 -3.88 -10.83
CA HIS A 110 4.47 -3.19 -11.84
C HIS A 110 3.66 -2.38 -12.87
N LEU A 111 2.43 -2.79 -13.22
CA LEU A 111 1.57 -2.06 -14.16
C LEU A 111 1.15 -0.67 -13.67
N TYR A 112 1.26 -0.35 -12.37
CA TYR A 112 0.99 1.00 -11.89
C TYR A 112 1.95 2.06 -12.41
N SER A 113 3.13 1.65 -12.90
CA SER A 113 4.03 2.54 -13.64
C SER A 113 3.38 3.18 -14.87
N LYS A 114 2.31 2.59 -15.43
CA LYS A 114 1.56 3.15 -16.56
C LYS A 114 0.74 4.40 -16.20
N TYR A 115 0.58 4.68 -14.91
CA TYR A 115 -0.17 5.83 -14.40
C TYR A 115 0.71 6.96 -13.86
N LEU A 116 2.03 6.78 -13.87
CA LEU A 116 3.02 7.69 -13.30
C LEU A 116 3.82 8.36 -14.43
#